data_AF-A0AAD3M7C7-F1
#
_entry.id   AF-A0AAD3M7C7-F1
#
_cell.length_a   1.000
_cell.length_b   1.000
_cell.length_c   1.000
_cell.angle_alpha   90.00
_cell.angle_beta   90.00
_cell.angle_gamma   90.00
#
_symmetry.space_group_name_H-M   'P 1'
#
loop_
_entity.id
_entity.type
_entity.pdbx_description
1 polymer ?
#
loop_
_entity_poly.entity_id
_entity_poly.type
_entity_poly.pdbx_seq_one_letter_code
_entity_poly.pdbx_strand_id
1 'polypeptide(L)'
;MKLILLLAVSCLALHNGKGAPRTAVYKFVRCNPEGGKANCVTQQSAEMAWSPDLPAKLPASTAQYLEAEPGYEICREKRKERNKWMRSIQR
;
A
#
# COMPACT_ATOMS: atom_id res chain seq x y z
N MET A 1 -36.35 24.48 -6.92
CA MET A 1 -34.92 24.81 -7.14
C MET A 1 -34.06 24.60 -5.90
N LYS A 2 -34.50 24.98 -4.69
CA LYS A 2 -33.76 24.78 -3.43
C LYS A 2 -33.59 23.29 -3.02
N LEU A 3 -34.59 22.46 -3.27
CA LEU A 3 -34.54 21.01 -3.00
C LEU A 3 -33.48 20.28 -3.83
N ILE A 4 -33.29 20.69 -5.09
CA ILE A 4 -32.30 20.10 -5.99
C ILE A 4 -30.89 20.45 -5.52
N LEU A 5 -30.68 21.69 -5.07
CA LEU A 5 -29.42 22.13 -4.45
C LEU A 5 -29.11 21.36 -3.16
N LEU A 6 -30.09 21.15 -2.29
CA LEU A 6 -29.91 20.36 -1.06
C LEU A 6 -29.56 18.90 -1.37
N LEU A 7 -30.23 18.30 -2.35
CA LEU A 7 -29.92 16.94 -2.83
C LEU A 7 -28.50 16.86 -3.40
N ALA A 8 -28.10 17.82 -4.23
CA ALA A 8 -26.76 17.88 -4.81
C ALA A 8 -25.66 17.99 -3.73
N VAL A 9 -25.85 18.87 -2.74
CA VAL A 9 -24.91 19.02 -1.62
C VAL A 9 -24.83 17.75 -0.77
N SER A 10 -25.97 17.12 -0.49
CA SER A 10 -26.04 15.86 0.27
C SER A 10 -25.30 14.72 -0.43
N CYS A 11 -25.51 14.58 -1.75
CA CYS A 11 -24.84 13.56 -2.57
C CYS A 11 -23.32 13.76 -2.63
N LEU A 12 -22.87 15.01 -2.74
CA LEU A 12 -21.44 15.36 -2.74
C LEU A 12 -20.80 15.06 -1.38
N ALA A 13 -21.45 15.40 -0.27
CA ALA A 13 -20.95 15.09 1.06
C ALA A 13 -20.83 13.57 1.29
N LEU A 14 -21.81 12.78 0.82
CA LEU A 14 -21.80 11.33 0.95
C LEU A 14 -20.70 10.66 0.11
N HIS A 15 -20.46 11.15 -1.12
CA HIS A 15 -19.39 10.62 -1.98
C HIS A 15 -17.98 10.91 -1.44
N ASN A 16 -17.79 12.04 -0.76
CA ASN A 16 -16.49 12.43 -0.18
C ASN A 16 -16.27 11.89 1.25
N GLY A 17 -17.23 11.16 1.82
CA GLY A 17 -17.22 10.74 3.23
C GLY A 17 -16.21 9.64 3.59
N LYS A 18 -15.56 9.00 2.60
CA LYS A 18 -14.41 8.13 2.88
C LYS A 18 -13.19 9.02 3.11
N GLY A 19 -13.08 9.52 4.34
CA GLY A 19 -11.90 10.24 4.82
C GLY A 19 -10.63 9.42 4.66
N ALA A 20 -9.48 10.07 4.88
CA ALA A 20 -8.19 9.40 4.75
C ALA A 20 -8.15 8.09 5.57
N PRO A 21 -7.55 7.02 5.02
CA PRO A 21 -7.42 5.78 5.76
C PRO A 21 -6.65 6.03 7.06
N ARG A 22 -7.01 5.34 8.14
CA ARG A 22 -6.32 5.49 9.43
C ARG A 22 -4.94 4.83 9.44
N THR A 23 -4.79 3.80 8.62
CA THR A 23 -3.57 3.01 8.50
C THR A 23 -3.13 2.89 7.05
N ALA A 24 -1.83 2.63 6.87
CA ALA A 24 -1.20 2.51 5.57
C ALA A 24 -0.08 1.48 5.61
N VAL A 25 0.16 0.89 4.44
CA VAL A 25 1.30 0.02 4.18
C VAL A 25 2.12 0.69 3.09
N TYR A 26 3.32 1.15 3.43
CA TYR A 26 4.18 1.89 2.53
C TYR A 26 5.13 0.95 1.79
N LYS A 27 5.36 1.22 0.50
CA LYS A 27 6.32 0.49 -0.32
C LYS A 27 7.40 1.45 -0.78
N PHE A 28 8.65 1.08 -0.59
CA PHE A 28 9.81 1.90 -0.95
C PHE A 28 10.93 1.03 -1.53
N VAL A 29 11.79 1.64 -2.34
CA VAL A 29 12.92 0.97 -2.96
C VAL A 29 14.18 1.30 -2.18
N ARG A 30 14.92 0.27 -1.78
CA ARG A 30 16.23 0.40 -1.15
C ARG A 30 17.29 -0.12 -2.10
N CYS A 31 18.24 0.73 -2.48
CA CYS A 31 19.37 0.36 -3.32
C CYS A 31 20.65 0.28 -2.48
N ASN A 32 21.37 -0.84 -2.58
CA ASN A 32 22.73 -0.96 -2.05
C ASN A 32 23.73 -0.70 -3.20
N PRO A 33 24.53 0.37 -3.16
CA PRO A 33 25.51 0.68 -4.20
C PRO A 33 26.84 -0.08 -4.07
N GLU A 34 26.97 -1.03 -3.15
CA GLU A 34 28.22 -1.78 -2.95
C GLU A 34 28.76 -2.44 -4.23
N GLY A 35 30.07 -2.26 -4.47
CA GLY A 35 30.79 -2.94 -5.55
C GLY A 35 30.46 -2.49 -6.97
N GLY A 36 29.88 -1.29 -7.16
CA GLY A 36 29.60 -0.73 -8.50
C GLY A 36 28.37 -1.33 -9.19
N LYS A 37 27.60 -2.16 -8.48
CA LYS A 37 26.29 -2.68 -8.92
C LYS A 37 25.24 -2.22 -7.92
N ALA A 38 24.30 -1.38 -8.36
CA ALA A 38 23.18 -0.98 -7.52
C ALA A 38 22.16 -2.12 -7.46
N ASN A 39 22.19 -2.92 -6.39
CA ASN A 39 21.14 -3.90 -6.13
C ASN A 39 19.98 -3.19 -5.44
N CYS A 40 18.87 -3.02 -6.15
CA CYS A 40 17.66 -2.38 -5.63
C CYS A 40 16.60 -3.42 -5.26
N VAL A 41 16.08 -3.35 -4.05
CA VAL A 41 15.01 -4.21 -3.55
C VAL A 41 13.81 -3.36 -3.12
N THR A 42 12.61 -3.80 -3.49
CA THR A 42 11.38 -3.19 -2.99
C THR A 42 11.05 -3.78 -1.63
N GLN A 43 10.94 -2.91 -0.64
CA GLN A 43 10.56 -3.24 0.72
C GLN A 43 9.16 -2.70 1.01
N GLN A 44 8.49 -3.32 1.97
CA GLN A 44 7.16 -2.95 2.42
C GLN A 44 7.18 -2.77 3.92
N SER A 45 6.59 -1.71 4.43
CA SER A 45 6.44 -1.53 5.88
C SER A 45 5.41 -2.49 6.47
N ALA A 46 5.47 -2.68 7.79
CA ALA A 46 4.30 -3.10 8.55
C ALA A 46 3.14 -2.10 8.36
N GLU A 47 1.92 -2.55 8.66
CA GLU A 47 0.77 -1.65 8.76
C GLU A 47 1.01 -0.64 9.88
N MET A 48 0.95 0.65 9.55
CA MET A 48 1.21 1.74 10.49
C MET A 48 0.20 2.88 10.30
N ALA A 49 0.21 3.88 11.18
CA ALA A 49 -0.64 5.05 11.03
C ALA A 49 -0.41 5.76 9.67
N TRP A 50 -1.50 6.10 8.99
CA TRP A 50 -1.41 6.85 7.74
C TRP A 50 -0.92 8.27 8.03
N SER A 51 0.07 8.70 7.25
CA SER A 51 0.56 10.06 7.19
C SER A 51 0.77 10.48 5.73
N PRO A 52 0.39 11.71 5.35
CA PRO A 52 0.64 12.25 4.01
C PRO A 52 2.13 12.52 3.75
N ASP A 53 2.95 12.62 4.81
CA ASP A 53 4.38 12.94 4.71
C ASP A 53 5.27 11.70 4.45
N LEU A 54 4.68 10.50 4.53
CA LEU A 54 5.36 9.23 4.28
C LEU A 54 5.03 8.70 2.87
N PRO A 55 5.99 8.10 2.14
CA PRO A 55 7.35 7.73 2.58
C PRO A 55 8.43 8.81 2.33
N ALA A 56 8.08 9.99 1.82
CA ALA A 56 9.03 11.01 1.34
C ALA A 56 10.00 11.53 2.42
N LYS A 57 9.62 11.48 3.70
CA LYS A 57 10.44 11.90 4.85
C LYS A 57 11.14 10.75 5.58
N LEU A 58 11.03 9.50 5.11
CA LEU A 58 11.74 8.39 5.76
C LEU A 58 13.25 8.63 5.65
N PRO A 59 13.98 8.78 6.77
CA PRO A 59 15.43 8.84 6.72
C PRO A 59 15.94 7.57 6.04
N ALA A 60 16.94 7.69 5.16
CA ALA A 60 17.55 6.54 4.49
C ALA A 60 18.04 5.46 5.48
N SER A 61 18.29 5.83 6.74
CA SER A 61 18.65 4.95 7.86
C SER A 61 17.46 4.25 8.53
N THR A 62 16.25 4.81 8.51
CA THR A 62 15.06 4.20 9.15
C THR A 62 14.45 3.08 8.30
N ALA A 63 14.88 2.95 7.04
CA ALA A 63 14.63 1.77 6.21
C ALA A 63 15.23 0.46 6.81
N GLN A 64 16.11 0.56 7.82
CA GLN A 64 16.60 -0.60 8.58
C GLN A 64 15.64 -1.01 9.72
N TYR A 65 14.74 -0.14 10.15
CA TYR A 65 13.87 -0.34 11.33
C TYR A 65 12.41 -0.65 10.98
N LEU A 66 12.05 -0.56 9.70
CA LEU A 66 10.84 -1.16 9.19
C LEU A 66 11.18 -2.63 8.95
N GLU A 67 10.75 -3.52 9.84
CA GLU A 67 10.77 -4.97 9.63
C GLU A 67 9.97 -5.28 8.36
N ALA A 68 10.66 -5.21 7.23
CA ALA A 68 10.08 -5.33 5.92
C ALA A 68 10.30 -6.75 5.43
N GLU A 69 9.27 -7.57 5.59
CA GLU A 69 9.17 -8.85 4.91
C GLU A 69 9.27 -8.61 3.40
N PRO A 70 10.11 -9.36 2.68
CA PRO A 70 10.31 -9.12 1.27
C PRO A 70 9.02 -9.46 0.51
N GLY A 71 8.53 -8.50 -0.28
CA GLY A 71 7.22 -8.60 -0.94
C GLY A 71 7.04 -9.80 -1.89
N TYR A 72 8.13 -10.53 -2.21
CA TYR A 72 8.06 -11.77 -2.98
C TYR A 72 7.30 -12.87 -2.24
N GLU A 73 7.29 -12.89 -0.90
CA GLU A 73 6.56 -13.89 -0.12
C GLU A 73 5.05 -13.68 -0.21
N ILE A 74 4.60 -12.43 -0.07
CA ILE A 74 3.21 -12.02 -0.25
C ILE A 74 2.74 -12.34 -1.68
N CYS A 75 3.57 -12.06 -2.69
CA CYS A 75 3.26 -12.40 -4.08
C CYS A 75 3.19 -13.92 -4.31
N ARG A 76 4.06 -14.72 -3.65
CA ARG A 76 4.04 -16.19 -3.74
C ARG A 76 2.78 -16.75 -3.08
N GLU A 77 2.38 -16.23 -1.93
CA GLU A 77 1.18 -16.66 -1.20
C GLU A 77 -0.10 -16.36 -2.00
N LYS A 78 -0.27 -15.13 -2.50
CA LYS A 78 -1.40 -14.77 -3.37
C LYS A 78 -1.45 -15.59 -4.67
N ARG A 79 -0.30 -16.00 -5.21
CA ARG A 79 -0.24 -16.88 -6.37
C ARG A 79 -0.72 -18.30 -6.01
N LYS A 80 -0.37 -18.84 -4.84
CA LYS A 80 -0.88 -20.14 -4.38
C LYS A 80 -2.40 -20.11 -4.21
N GLU A 81 -2.95 -19.07 -3.60
CA GLU A 81 -4.40 -18.91 -3.45
C GLU A 81 -5.12 -18.85 -4.80
N ARG A 82 -4.61 -18.05 -5.73
CA ARG A 82 -5.13 -18.00 -7.10
C ARG A 82 -5.11 -19.37 -7.77
N ASN A 83 -4.00 -20.11 -7.65
CA ASN A 83 -3.87 -21.44 -8.24
C ASN A 83 -4.79 -22.49 -7.58
N LYS A 84 -5.11 -22.33 -6.29
CA LYS A 84 -6.09 -23.16 -5.58
C LYS A 84 -7.51 -22.89 -6.10
N TRP A 85 -7.87 -21.62 -6.24
CA TRP A 85 -9.18 -21.22 -6.78
C TRP A 85 -9.38 -21.66 -8.23
N MET A 86 -8.36 -21.53 -9.08
CA MET A 86 -8.41 -22.05 -10.46
C MET A 86 -8.69 -23.56 -10.50
N ARG A 87 -8.07 -24.34 -9.60
CA ARG A 87 -8.30 -25.78 -9.50
C ARG A 87 -9.67 -26.17 -8.92
N SER A 88 -10.35 -25.29 -8.19
CA SER A 88 -11.73 -25.52 -7.74
C SER A 88 -12.76 -25.22 -8.82
N ILE A 89 -12.42 -24.41 -9.83
CA ILE A 89 -13.32 -24.13 -10.96
C ILE A 89 -13.23 -25.21 -12.03
N GLN A 90 -12.10 -25.91 -12.10
CA GLN A 90 -11.87 -27.02 -13.04
C GLN A 90 -12.35 -28.39 -12.51
N ARG A 91 -13.00 -28.43 -11.34
CA ARG A 91 -13.60 -29.62 -10.74
C ARG A 91 -15.11 -29.44 -10.68
#